data_AF-A0A0L9T7C9-F1
#
_entry.id   AF-A0A0L9T7C9-F1
#
_cell.length_a   1.000
_cell.length_b   1.000
_cell.length_c   1.000
_cell.angle_alpha   90.00
_cell.angle_beta   90.00
_cell.angle_gamma   90.00
#
_symmetry.space_group_name_H-M   'P 1'
#
loop_
_entity.id
_entity.type
_entity.pdbx_description
1 polymer ?
#
loop_
_entity_poly.entity_id
_entity_poly.type
_entity_poly.pdbx_seq_one_letter_code
_entity_poly.pdbx_strand_id
1 'polypeptide(L)'
;MLNDEKFSSYITTSCVDLDNILGGGIKCKDVTEIGGVPGIGKTQIGIQLAVNVQIPQGYGGLGGKAIYIDTEGSFMVERVLQIAEACIEDMAEYSNHFHKDLQACEVKMHPNNILENIFYFRVCSYTEQIALINYLDKFVMENKEVKIIIVDSVTFHFRQDFEDMALRTRLLSEMALKFMKLAKKFCLAVVMLNQVTTKFIEGSFQLTLALGGVPGIGKTQIGIQLAVNVQIPQGYGGLGGKAIYIDTEGSFMVERVLQIAEACIEDMAEYSNHFHKDLQACEVKMHPNNILENIFYFRVCSYTEQIALINYLDKFVMENKEVKIIIVDSVTFHFRQDFEDMALRTRLLSEMALKFMKLAKKFCLAVVMLNQVTTKFIEGSFQLTLALGDSWSHSCTNRIILFWNGNERHAFIDKSPSLKSASAPYSVTSRGIRNSTSSCKRIKMM
;
A
#
# COMPACT_ATOMS: atom_id res chain seq x y z
N MET A 1 30.75 1.66 -32.45
CA MET A 1 30.12 2.88 -31.91
C MET A 1 28.68 3.08 -32.43
N LEU A 2 28.40 3.40 -33.70
CA LEU A 2 26.98 3.49 -34.18
C LEU A 2 26.31 2.13 -34.42
N ASN A 3 27.06 1.09 -34.80
CA ASN A 3 26.51 -0.27 -34.96
C ASN A 3 26.18 -0.95 -33.62
N ASP A 4 26.80 -0.53 -32.50
CA ASP A 4 26.51 -1.05 -31.16
C ASP A 4 25.19 -0.48 -30.59
N GLU A 5 24.70 0.62 -31.15
CA GLU A 5 23.38 1.19 -30.84
C GLU A 5 22.24 0.56 -31.67
N LYS A 6 22.54 -0.15 -32.77
CA LYS A 6 21.52 -0.84 -33.58
C LYS A 6 20.94 -2.07 -32.90
N PHE A 7 21.69 -2.72 -32.00
CA PHE A 7 21.25 -3.89 -31.24
C PHE A 7 20.99 -3.50 -29.79
N SER A 8 19.82 -2.93 -29.55
CA SER A 8 19.33 -2.68 -28.19
C SER A 8 18.37 -3.79 -27.79
N SER A 9 18.62 -4.37 -26.61
CA SER A 9 17.69 -5.30 -25.97
C SER A 9 16.61 -4.51 -25.24
N TYR A 10 15.40 -5.04 -25.25
CA TYR A 10 14.23 -4.46 -24.60
C TYR A 10 13.62 -5.46 -23.63
N ILE A 11 12.96 -4.94 -22.59
CA ILE A 11 12.13 -5.71 -21.68
C ILE A 11 10.69 -5.31 -21.98
N THR A 12 9.87 -6.27 -22.42
CA THR A 12 8.45 -6.03 -22.67
C THR A 12 7.74 -5.59 -21.40
N THR A 13 6.75 -4.71 -21.55
CA THR A 13 5.82 -4.34 -20.48
C THR A 13 4.63 -5.30 -20.37
N SER A 14 4.57 -6.33 -21.23
CA SER A 14 3.41 -7.20 -21.48
C SER A 14 2.15 -6.42 -21.91
N CYS A 15 2.34 -5.21 -22.43
CA CYS A 15 1.29 -4.37 -22.99
C CYS A 15 1.77 -3.87 -24.36
N VAL A 16 1.18 -4.41 -25.43
CA VAL A 16 1.58 -4.10 -26.81
C VAL A 16 1.52 -2.60 -27.10
N ASP A 17 0.46 -1.93 -26.65
CA ASP A 17 0.31 -0.49 -26.87
C ASP A 17 1.39 0.32 -26.14
N LEU A 18 1.76 -0.08 -24.92
CA LEU A 18 2.81 0.58 -24.15
C LEU A 18 4.19 0.30 -24.75
N ASP A 19 4.45 -0.94 -25.16
CA ASP A 19 5.67 -1.32 -25.86
C ASP A 19 5.83 -0.54 -27.17
N ASN A 20 4.75 -0.35 -27.94
CA ASN A 20 4.76 0.43 -29.18
C ASN A 20 5.16 1.89 -28.93
N ILE A 21 4.59 2.53 -27.90
CA ILE A 21 4.92 3.92 -27.54
C ILE A 21 6.36 4.04 -27.03
N LEU A 22 6.87 3.01 -26.35
CA LEU A 22 8.26 2.94 -25.87
C LEU A 22 9.26 2.51 -26.95
N GLY A 23 8.80 2.16 -28.16
CA GLY A 23 9.66 1.73 -29.27
C GLY A 23 10.16 0.28 -29.14
N GLY A 24 9.41 -0.59 -28.47
CA GLY A 24 9.71 -2.01 -28.27
C GLY A 24 9.73 -2.46 -26.80
N GLY A 25 9.40 -1.58 -25.86
CA GLY A 25 9.43 -1.84 -24.41
C GLY A 25 10.54 -1.06 -23.68
N ILE A 26 10.90 -1.48 -22.48
CA ILE A 26 11.92 -0.82 -21.65
C ILE A 26 13.31 -1.14 -22.19
N LYS A 27 14.00 -0.12 -22.69
CA LYS A 27 15.30 -0.25 -23.34
C LYS A 27 16.46 -0.45 -22.34
N CYS A 28 17.30 -1.47 -22.58
CA CYS A 28 18.55 -1.63 -21.85
C CYS A 28 19.57 -0.54 -22.23
N LYS A 29 20.55 -0.28 -21.34
CA LYS A 29 21.55 0.81 -21.43
C LYS A 29 21.00 2.21 -21.16
N ASP A 30 19.70 2.34 -20.92
CA ASP A 30 19.02 3.59 -20.64
C ASP A 30 18.40 3.62 -19.23
N VAL A 31 18.11 4.84 -18.75
CA VAL A 31 17.34 5.09 -17.54
C VAL A 31 15.95 5.56 -17.98
N THR A 32 14.91 4.83 -17.61
CA THR A 32 13.51 5.17 -17.90
C THR A 32 12.83 5.64 -16.62
N GLU A 33 12.18 6.81 -16.67
CA GLU A 33 11.34 7.29 -15.58
C GLU A 33 9.87 7.01 -15.90
N ILE A 34 9.16 6.37 -14.97
CA ILE A 34 7.71 6.16 -15.06
C ILE A 34 7.04 7.01 -13.98
N GLY A 35 6.51 8.15 -14.42
CA GLY A 35 5.79 9.11 -13.60
C GLY A 35 4.29 8.87 -13.58
N GLY A 36 3.64 9.08 -12.43
CA GLY A 36 2.17 9.13 -12.36
C GLY A 36 1.62 9.44 -10.98
N VAL A 37 0.32 9.72 -10.90
CA VAL A 37 -0.41 9.94 -9.64
C VAL A 37 -0.45 8.67 -8.77
N PRO A 38 -0.71 8.76 -7.45
CA PRO A 38 -0.90 7.58 -6.59
C PRO A 38 -1.97 6.62 -7.10
N GLY A 39 -1.81 5.33 -6.83
CA GLY A 39 -2.81 4.31 -7.18
C GLY A 39 -2.86 3.92 -8.66
N ILE A 40 -2.23 4.68 -9.56
CA ILE A 40 -2.27 4.44 -11.01
C ILE A 40 -1.54 3.17 -11.50
N GLY A 41 -0.91 2.40 -10.60
CA GLY A 41 -0.26 1.13 -10.96
C GLY A 41 1.25 1.18 -11.22
N LYS A 42 1.99 2.21 -10.78
CA LYS A 42 3.46 2.28 -10.96
C LYS A 42 4.20 1.07 -10.37
N THR A 43 3.94 0.74 -9.10
CA THR A 43 4.51 -0.46 -8.45
C THR A 43 4.08 -1.74 -9.16
N GLN A 44 2.88 -1.79 -9.74
CA GLN A 44 2.44 -2.94 -10.55
C GLN A 44 3.31 -3.10 -11.80
N ILE A 45 3.58 -2.00 -12.52
CA ILE A 45 4.48 -2.00 -13.68
C ILE A 45 5.90 -2.38 -13.25
N GLY A 46 6.39 -1.87 -12.11
CA GLY A 46 7.69 -2.27 -11.55
C GLY A 46 7.79 -3.77 -11.32
N ILE A 47 6.81 -4.35 -10.61
CA ILE A 47 6.77 -5.79 -10.35
C ILE A 47 6.66 -6.59 -11.67
N GLN A 48 5.81 -6.14 -12.60
CA GLN A 48 5.68 -6.75 -13.93
C GLN A 48 7.03 -6.79 -14.65
N LEU A 49 7.78 -5.70 -14.66
CA LEU A 49 9.10 -5.65 -15.30
C LEU A 49 10.14 -6.54 -14.60
N ALA A 50 10.06 -6.68 -13.27
CA ALA A 50 10.92 -7.59 -12.51
C ALA A 50 10.66 -9.08 -12.83
N VAL A 51 9.44 -9.41 -13.26
CA VAL A 51 9.07 -10.74 -13.77
C VAL A 51 9.44 -10.87 -15.25
N ASN A 52 9.08 -9.90 -16.08
CA ASN A 52 9.25 -9.96 -17.54
C ASN A 52 10.71 -10.04 -17.98
N VAL A 53 11.64 -9.43 -17.23
CA VAL A 53 13.08 -9.54 -17.54
C VAL A 53 13.58 -10.99 -17.54
N GLN A 54 12.89 -11.87 -16.82
CA GLN A 54 13.24 -13.27 -16.65
C GLN A 54 12.66 -14.17 -17.74
N ILE A 55 11.77 -13.65 -18.59
CA ILE A 55 11.21 -14.38 -19.75
C ILE A 55 12.39 -14.88 -20.60
N PRO A 56 12.44 -16.17 -20.97
CA PRO A 56 13.56 -16.71 -21.74
C PRO A 56 13.65 -16.07 -23.15
N GLN A 57 14.87 -16.04 -23.71
CA GLN A 57 15.11 -15.47 -25.04
C GLN A 57 14.30 -16.13 -26.17
N GLY A 58 14.00 -17.43 -26.05
CA GLY A 58 13.15 -18.14 -27.00
C GLY A 58 11.69 -17.63 -27.05
N TYR A 59 11.26 -16.91 -26.02
CA TYR A 59 9.95 -16.26 -25.91
C TYR A 59 10.06 -14.73 -26.07
N GLY A 60 11.19 -14.23 -26.58
CA GLY A 60 11.42 -12.80 -26.81
C GLY A 60 11.85 -11.99 -25.57
N GLY A 61 12.11 -12.64 -24.44
CA GLY A 61 12.62 -11.99 -23.23
C GLY A 61 14.15 -11.98 -23.13
N LEU A 62 14.69 -11.65 -21.95
CA LEU A 62 16.14 -11.55 -21.73
C LEU A 62 16.74 -12.70 -20.91
N GLY A 63 15.91 -13.50 -20.22
CA GLY A 63 16.36 -14.54 -19.28
C GLY A 63 17.23 -13.99 -18.14
N GLY A 64 17.05 -12.72 -17.78
CA GLY A 64 17.87 -12.02 -16.80
C GLY A 64 17.27 -12.02 -15.40
N LYS A 65 18.00 -11.47 -14.43
CA LYS A 65 17.56 -11.23 -13.05
C LYS A 65 17.20 -9.77 -12.82
N ALA A 66 16.44 -9.49 -11.77
CA ALA A 66 16.03 -8.14 -11.39
C ALA A 66 16.63 -7.71 -10.05
N ILE A 67 16.97 -6.44 -9.92
CA ILE A 67 17.14 -5.76 -8.64
C ILE A 67 15.92 -4.88 -8.41
N TYR A 68 15.25 -5.00 -7.28
CA TYR A 68 14.14 -4.14 -6.87
C TYR A 68 14.50 -3.39 -5.59
N ILE A 69 14.54 -2.07 -5.66
CA ILE A 69 14.83 -1.19 -4.53
C ILE A 69 13.53 -0.55 -4.08
N ASP A 70 13.01 -0.97 -2.94
CA ASP A 70 11.76 -0.49 -2.37
C ASP A 70 12.01 0.52 -1.24
N THR A 71 11.74 1.79 -1.54
CA THR A 71 11.83 2.90 -0.59
C THR A 71 10.49 3.17 0.10
N GLU A 72 9.36 2.73 -0.46
CA GLU A 72 8.02 3.01 0.08
C GLU A 72 7.44 1.87 0.94
N GLY A 73 7.85 0.62 0.73
CA GLY A 73 7.33 -0.58 1.40
C GLY A 73 6.12 -1.17 0.69
N SER A 74 5.92 -0.83 -0.58
CA SER A 74 4.78 -1.23 -1.39
C SER A 74 4.99 -2.54 -2.14
N PHE A 75 6.19 -3.10 -2.13
CA PHE A 75 6.48 -4.38 -2.78
C PHE A 75 5.83 -5.54 -2.00
N MET A 76 4.93 -6.27 -2.65
CA MET A 76 4.19 -7.40 -2.05
C MET A 76 4.56 -8.69 -2.76
N VAL A 77 5.10 -9.67 -2.04
CA VAL A 77 5.60 -10.93 -2.60
C VAL A 77 4.46 -11.74 -3.23
N GLU A 78 3.29 -11.74 -2.60
CA GLU A 78 2.08 -12.40 -3.11
C GLU A 78 1.69 -11.85 -4.49
N ARG A 79 1.91 -10.55 -4.70
CA ARG A 79 1.61 -9.92 -5.98
C ARG A 79 2.61 -10.30 -7.06
N VAL A 80 3.88 -10.46 -6.71
CA VAL A 80 4.91 -11.00 -7.61
C VAL A 80 4.54 -12.41 -8.04
N LEU A 81 4.12 -13.26 -7.10
CA LEU A 81 3.71 -14.64 -7.37
C LEU A 81 2.55 -14.70 -8.37
N GLN A 82 1.51 -13.89 -8.16
CA GLN A 82 0.38 -13.80 -9.10
C GLN A 82 0.80 -13.39 -10.51
N ILE A 83 1.72 -12.42 -10.63
CA ILE A 83 2.20 -11.95 -11.93
C ILE A 83 3.12 -13.01 -12.57
N ALA A 84 3.91 -13.71 -11.78
CA ALA A 84 4.77 -14.81 -12.22
C ALA A 84 3.96 -16.00 -12.74
N GLU A 85 2.90 -16.39 -12.04
CA GLU A 85 1.95 -17.44 -12.46
C GLU A 85 1.32 -17.09 -13.81
N ALA A 86 0.75 -15.88 -13.94
CA ALA A 86 0.16 -15.42 -15.20
C ALA A 86 1.18 -15.38 -16.34
N CYS A 87 2.41 -14.91 -16.08
CA CYS A 87 3.47 -14.89 -17.09
C CYS A 87 3.84 -16.29 -17.60
N ILE A 88 3.83 -17.30 -16.72
CA ILE A 88 4.12 -18.69 -17.10
C ILE A 88 2.96 -19.29 -17.90
N GLU A 89 1.72 -19.00 -17.51
CA GLU A 89 0.52 -19.38 -18.27
C GLU A 89 0.55 -18.80 -19.69
N ASP A 90 0.82 -17.50 -19.83
CA ASP A 90 0.93 -16.81 -21.13
C ASP A 90 1.99 -17.47 -22.04
N MET A 91 3.15 -17.84 -21.49
CA MET A 91 4.21 -18.52 -22.23
C MET A 91 3.79 -19.92 -22.69
N ALA A 92 3.05 -20.66 -21.85
CA ALA A 92 2.55 -21.99 -22.18
C ALA A 92 1.46 -21.95 -23.26
N GLU A 93 0.58 -20.94 -23.21
CA GLU A 93 -0.41 -20.70 -24.27
C GLU A 93 0.27 -20.35 -25.60
N TYR A 94 1.29 -19.49 -25.56
CA TYR A 94 2.08 -19.15 -26.73
C TYR A 94 2.72 -20.40 -27.36
N SER A 95 3.37 -21.26 -26.56
CA SER A 95 3.95 -22.51 -27.11
C SER A 95 2.91 -23.39 -27.79
N ASN A 96 1.72 -23.54 -27.19
CA ASN A 96 0.63 -24.35 -27.75
C ASN A 96 0.14 -23.87 -29.12
N HIS A 97 0.13 -22.56 -29.35
CA HIS A 97 -0.31 -21.99 -30.64
C HIS A 97 0.71 -22.14 -31.78
N PHE A 98 2.00 -22.22 -31.49
CA PHE A 98 3.08 -22.29 -32.51
C PHE A 98 3.68 -23.70 -32.70
N HIS A 99 3.15 -24.71 -32.01
CA HIS A 99 3.67 -26.09 -31.98
C HIS A 99 3.55 -26.92 -33.27
N LYS A 100 3.37 -26.32 -34.47
CA LYS A 100 3.41 -27.09 -35.72
C LYS A 100 4.80 -27.26 -36.33
N ASP A 101 5.79 -26.40 -36.08
CA ASP A 101 7.06 -26.46 -36.85
C ASP A 101 8.38 -26.21 -36.09
N LEU A 102 8.40 -26.00 -34.77
CA LEU A 102 9.64 -25.83 -34.01
C LEU A 102 9.63 -26.66 -32.71
N GLN A 103 10.73 -27.39 -32.44
CA GLN A 103 11.02 -28.01 -31.14
C GLN A 103 11.15 -26.91 -30.08
N ALA A 104 10.02 -26.44 -29.54
CA ALA A 104 10.01 -25.47 -28.46
C ALA A 104 10.45 -26.16 -27.17
N CYS A 105 11.43 -25.55 -26.49
CA CYS A 105 11.87 -25.96 -25.16
C CYS A 105 10.67 -25.97 -24.20
N GLU A 106 10.41 -27.11 -23.57
CA GLU A 106 9.40 -27.25 -22.52
C GLU A 106 9.73 -26.27 -21.38
N VAL A 107 8.83 -25.31 -21.11
CA VAL A 107 9.03 -24.31 -20.06
C VAL A 107 8.82 -24.96 -18.70
N LYS A 108 9.88 -25.55 -18.14
CA LYS A 108 9.92 -25.96 -16.73
C LYS A 108 10.33 -24.77 -15.85
N MET A 109 9.56 -23.68 -15.92
CA MET A 109 9.74 -22.53 -15.04
C MET A 109 8.64 -22.57 -13.99
N HIS A 110 9.02 -22.57 -12.71
CA HIS A 110 8.08 -22.52 -11.60
C HIS A 110 8.07 -21.10 -11.01
N PRO A 111 6.92 -20.57 -10.52
CA PRO A 111 6.83 -19.21 -9.99
C PRO A 111 7.89 -18.89 -8.93
N ASN A 112 8.19 -19.84 -8.03
CA ASN A 112 9.23 -19.67 -7.01
C ASN A 112 10.63 -19.38 -7.60
N ASN A 113 10.98 -19.93 -8.75
CA ASN A 113 12.24 -19.62 -9.42
C ASN A 113 12.29 -18.15 -9.87
N ILE A 114 11.14 -17.57 -10.23
CA ILE A 114 11.05 -16.14 -10.58
C ILE A 114 11.30 -15.28 -9.34
N LEU A 115 10.75 -15.66 -8.19
CA LEU A 115 10.94 -14.94 -6.93
C LEU A 115 12.41 -14.95 -6.48
N GLU A 116 13.08 -16.10 -6.56
CA GLU A 116 14.51 -16.25 -6.19
C GLU A 116 15.46 -15.38 -7.03
N ASN A 117 15.02 -15.00 -8.23
CA ASN A 117 15.77 -14.20 -9.18
C ASN A 117 15.51 -12.69 -9.08
N ILE A 118 14.72 -12.26 -8.08
CA ILE A 118 14.50 -10.85 -7.76
C ILE A 118 15.26 -10.48 -6.48
N PHE A 119 16.34 -9.73 -6.64
CA PHE A 119 17.11 -9.18 -5.53
C PHE A 119 16.40 -7.96 -4.95
N TYR A 120 15.70 -8.17 -3.84
CA TYR A 120 14.93 -7.14 -3.16
C TYR A 120 15.74 -6.41 -2.09
N PHE A 121 15.73 -5.07 -2.12
CA PHE A 121 16.34 -4.21 -1.12
C PHE A 121 15.31 -3.23 -0.54
N ARG A 122 14.98 -3.37 0.74
CA ARG A 122 14.20 -2.37 1.48
C ARG A 122 15.14 -1.28 1.97
N VAL A 123 14.86 -0.03 1.59
CA VAL A 123 15.63 1.14 2.02
C VAL A 123 14.78 2.02 2.91
N CYS A 124 15.27 2.33 4.12
CA CYS A 124 14.52 3.05 5.14
C CYS A 124 14.98 4.50 5.35
N SER A 125 16.01 4.95 4.65
CA SER A 125 16.53 6.32 4.73
C SER A 125 17.27 6.74 3.46
N TYR A 126 17.45 8.05 3.24
CA TYR A 126 18.22 8.54 2.09
C TYR A 126 19.70 8.14 2.18
N THR A 127 20.25 7.98 3.38
CA THR A 127 21.64 7.55 3.60
C THR A 127 21.82 6.09 3.21
N GLU A 128 20.90 5.21 3.63
CA GLU A 128 20.84 3.81 3.16
C GLU A 128 20.68 3.75 1.63
N GLN A 129 19.84 4.62 1.05
CA GLN A 129 19.64 4.67 -0.40
C GLN A 129 20.93 4.98 -1.14
N ILE A 130 21.67 5.99 -0.69
CA ILE A 130 22.97 6.39 -1.27
C ILE A 130 24.00 5.27 -1.10
N ALA A 131 24.06 4.66 0.10
CA ALA A 131 24.98 3.56 0.38
C ALA A 131 24.70 2.35 -0.54
N LEU A 132 23.43 1.98 -0.70
CA LEU A 132 23.02 0.91 -1.60
C LEU A 132 23.40 1.22 -3.04
N ILE A 133 23.08 2.41 -3.54
CA ILE A 133 23.40 2.82 -4.93
C ILE A 133 24.91 2.78 -5.18
N ASN A 134 25.74 3.15 -4.19
CA ASN A 134 27.20 3.02 -4.28
C ASN A 134 27.66 1.56 -4.33
N TYR A 135 26.95 0.67 -3.65
CA TYR A 135 27.24 -0.76 -3.62
C TYR A 135 26.79 -1.50 -4.89
N LEU A 136 25.81 -0.99 -5.63
CA LEU A 136 25.24 -1.65 -6.82
C LEU A 136 26.28 -1.99 -7.90
N ASP A 137 27.30 -1.17 -8.13
CA ASP A 137 28.35 -1.47 -9.13
C ASP A 137 29.04 -2.80 -8.80
N LYS A 138 29.46 -2.97 -7.55
CA LYS A 138 30.06 -4.22 -7.07
C LYS A 138 29.06 -5.39 -7.13
N PHE A 139 27.83 -5.16 -6.66
CA PHE A 139 26.80 -6.21 -6.65
C PHE A 139 26.49 -6.75 -8.05
N VAL A 140 26.35 -5.85 -9.04
CA VAL A 140 26.09 -6.25 -10.44
C VAL A 140 27.31 -6.91 -11.08
N MET A 141 28.55 -6.54 -10.70
CA MET A 141 29.75 -7.27 -11.13
C MET A 141 29.74 -8.73 -10.67
N GLU A 142 29.26 -8.99 -9.45
CA GLU A 142 29.12 -10.33 -8.87
C GLU A 142 27.90 -11.07 -9.44
N ASN A 143 26.87 -10.35 -9.89
CA ASN A 143 25.60 -10.88 -10.41
C ASN A 143 25.34 -10.42 -11.86
N LYS A 144 26.15 -10.91 -12.80
CA LYS A 144 26.13 -10.48 -14.23
C LYS A 144 24.83 -10.79 -14.99
N GLU A 145 23.99 -11.64 -14.40
CA GLU A 145 22.68 -12.00 -14.93
C GLU A 145 21.64 -10.89 -14.72
N VAL A 146 21.91 -9.90 -13.86
CA VAL A 146 21.00 -8.76 -13.66
C VAL A 146 20.88 -7.96 -14.94
N LYS A 147 19.64 -7.79 -15.44
CA LYS A 147 19.32 -7.01 -16.64
C LYS A 147 18.40 -5.83 -16.38
N ILE A 148 17.86 -5.70 -15.16
CA ILE A 148 17.07 -4.55 -14.76
C ILE A 148 17.32 -4.16 -13.30
N ILE A 149 17.36 -2.84 -13.05
CA ILE A 149 17.29 -2.25 -11.72
C ILE A 149 16.03 -1.40 -11.66
N ILE A 150 15.10 -1.72 -10.76
CA ILE A 150 13.88 -0.95 -10.52
C ILE A 150 14.02 -0.22 -9.18
N VAL A 151 13.67 1.06 -9.15
CA VAL A 151 13.68 1.87 -7.93
C VAL A 151 12.30 2.46 -7.69
N ASP A 152 11.67 2.06 -6.59
CA ASP A 152 10.30 2.40 -6.21
C ASP A 152 10.24 3.06 -4.83
N SER A 153 10.35 4.38 -4.71
CA SER A 153 10.72 5.40 -5.69
C SER A 153 12.02 6.11 -5.30
N VAL A 154 12.77 6.66 -6.27
CA VAL A 154 14.07 7.34 -6.00
C VAL A 154 13.90 8.55 -5.07
N THR A 155 12.77 9.24 -5.17
CA THR A 155 12.58 10.55 -4.55
C THR A 155 11.91 10.48 -3.18
N PHE A 156 11.45 9.31 -2.74
CA PHE A 156 10.72 9.13 -1.49
C PHE A 156 11.41 9.76 -0.28
N HIS A 157 12.62 9.29 0.05
CA HIS A 157 13.42 9.77 1.20
C HIS A 157 13.99 11.17 1.04
N PHE A 158 13.95 11.73 -0.17
CA PHE A 158 14.43 13.09 -0.46
C PHE A 158 13.30 14.12 -0.41
N ARG A 159 12.05 13.66 -0.38
CA ARG A 159 10.87 14.52 -0.19
C ARG A 159 10.56 14.76 1.29
N GLN A 160 11.12 13.94 2.18
CA GLN A 160 10.74 13.85 3.59
C GLN A 160 11.96 14.19 4.45
N ASP A 161 11.81 15.13 5.38
CA ASP A 161 12.86 15.55 6.34
C ASP A 161 14.20 15.99 5.71
N PHE A 162 14.15 16.56 4.49
CA PHE A 162 15.34 17.05 3.78
C PHE A 162 15.31 18.58 3.64
N GLU A 163 15.77 19.29 4.67
CA GLU A 163 15.72 20.77 4.73
C GLU A 163 16.57 21.44 3.63
N ASP A 164 17.75 20.88 3.33
CA ASP A 164 18.67 21.45 2.35
C ASP A 164 18.31 21.05 0.91
N MET A 165 17.53 21.89 0.24
CA MET A 165 17.12 21.67 -1.15
C MET A 165 18.28 21.67 -2.16
N ALA A 166 19.39 22.35 -1.86
CA ALA A 166 20.56 22.37 -2.73
C ALA A 166 21.29 21.03 -2.65
N LEU A 167 21.53 20.54 -1.42
CA LEU A 167 22.08 19.22 -1.18
C LEU A 167 21.17 18.13 -1.77
N ARG A 168 19.85 18.23 -1.60
CA ARG A 168 18.88 17.31 -2.19
C ARG A 168 19.05 17.19 -3.70
N THR A 169 19.11 18.33 -4.38
CA THR A 169 19.25 18.41 -5.84
C THR A 169 20.58 17.81 -6.28
N ARG A 170 21.67 18.09 -5.55
CA ARG A 170 22.99 17.51 -5.81
C ARG A 170 22.97 15.99 -5.65
N LEU A 171 22.43 15.46 -4.56
CA LEU A 171 22.37 14.03 -4.29
C LEU A 171 21.51 13.28 -5.31
N LEU A 172 20.34 13.82 -5.68
CA LEU A 172 19.49 13.24 -6.73
C LEU A 172 20.21 13.21 -8.09
N SER A 173 20.92 14.29 -8.43
CA SER A 173 21.72 14.36 -9.66
C SER A 173 22.86 13.35 -9.66
N GLU A 174 23.56 13.20 -8.52
CA GLU A 174 24.63 12.19 -8.37
C GLU A 174 24.10 10.76 -8.50
N MET A 175 22.92 10.46 -7.94
CA MET A 175 22.28 9.15 -8.10
C MET A 175 21.86 8.88 -9.54
N ALA A 176 21.26 9.87 -10.22
CA ALA A 176 20.91 9.76 -11.63
C ALA A 176 22.14 9.46 -12.51
N LEU A 177 23.26 10.16 -12.26
CA LEU A 177 24.55 9.91 -12.92
C LEU A 177 25.06 8.49 -12.67
N LYS A 178 24.94 7.97 -11.45
CA LYS A 178 25.31 6.58 -11.13
C LYS A 178 24.44 5.57 -11.86
N PHE A 179 23.12 5.76 -11.90
CA PHE A 179 22.22 4.89 -12.64
C PHE A 179 22.52 4.87 -14.14
N MET A 180 22.74 6.04 -14.75
CA MET A 180 23.16 6.13 -16.15
C MET A 180 24.47 5.39 -16.42
N LYS A 181 25.44 5.49 -15.49
CA LYS A 181 26.71 4.77 -15.59
C LYS A 181 26.51 3.26 -15.46
N LEU A 182 25.69 2.79 -14.50
CA LEU A 182 25.37 1.37 -14.33
C LEU A 182 24.68 0.78 -15.56
N ALA A 183 23.66 1.47 -16.09
CA ALA A 183 22.93 1.06 -17.28
C ALA A 183 23.87 0.81 -18.46
N LYS A 184 24.74 1.78 -18.76
CA LYS A 184 25.72 1.68 -19.86
C LYS A 184 26.79 0.63 -19.60
N LYS A 185 27.38 0.62 -18.40
CA LYS A 185 28.48 -0.28 -18.03
C LYS A 185 28.08 -1.75 -18.09
N PHE A 186 26.87 -2.07 -17.62
CA PHE A 186 26.41 -3.46 -17.48
C PHE A 186 25.36 -3.87 -18.53
N CYS A 187 25.04 -2.98 -19.47
CA CYS A 187 24.01 -3.21 -20.49
C CYS A 187 22.66 -3.64 -19.88
N LEU A 188 22.28 -3.03 -18.76
CA LEU A 188 21.01 -3.26 -18.06
C LEU A 188 20.08 -2.07 -18.23
N ALA A 189 18.78 -2.27 -18.04
CA ALA A 189 17.81 -1.20 -17.93
C ALA A 189 17.75 -0.67 -16.48
N VAL A 190 17.61 0.64 -16.30
CA VAL A 190 17.22 1.21 -15.00
C VAL A 190 15.84 1.82 -15.13
N VAL A 191 14.92 1.46 -14.25
CA VAL A 191 13.56 2.00 -14.19
C VAL A 191 13.37 2.74 -12.88
N MET A 192 13.13 4.03 -12.95
CA MET A 192 12.81 4.86 -11.80
C MET A 192 11.29 5.05 -11.78
N LEU A 193 10.61 4.43 -10.82
CA LEU A 193 9.22 4.75 -10.55
C LEU A 193 9.21 6.06 -9.79
N ASN A 194 8.50 7.06 -10.32
CA ASN A 194 8.41 8.36 -9.69
C ASN A 194 6.95 8.77 -9.55
N GLN A 195 6.66 9.50 -8.48
CA GLN A 195 5.33 10.02 -8.27
C GLN A 195 5.24 11.43 -8.83
N VAL A 196 4.22 11.74 -9.63
CA VAL A 196 3.95 13.12 -10.05
C VAL A 196 3.54 13.92 -8.81
N THR A 197 4.23 15.03 -8.59
CA THR A 197 3.93 15.99 -7.53
C THR A 197 3.66 17.36 -8.17
N THR A 198 2.52 17.96 -7.87
CA THR A 198 2.37 19.41 -7.95
C THR A 198 3.40 20.07 -7.02
N LYS A 199 3.89 21.27 -7.39
CA LYS A 199 4.95 21.98 -6.67
C LYS A 199 4.51 22.26 -5.21
N PHE A 200 5.06 21.44 -4.29
CA PHE A 200 5.08 21.48 -2.80
C PHE A 200 3.73 21.20 -2.08
N ILE A 201 3.57 20.28 -1.09
CA ILE A 201 4.44 19.60 -0.08
C ILE A 201 3.89 18.16 0.25
N GLU A 202 4.78 17.17 0.41
CA GLU A 202 4.75 15.85 1.15
C GLU A 202 3.53 14.88 1.07
N GLY A 203 3.65 13.55 0.85
CA GLY A 203 4.78 12.61 0.87
C GLY A 203 4.40 11.36 1.68
N SER A 204 4.33 10.17 1.04
CA SER A 204 3.67 8.99 1.61
C SER A 204 4.26 8.46 2.90
N PHE A 205 3.42 8.06 3.86
CA PHE A 205 3.79 7.02 4.81
C PHE A 205 2.72 5.95 5.11
N GLN A 206 2.97 4.66 4.75
CA GLN A 206 2.28 3.42 5.19
C GLN A 206 1.46 3.54 6.49
N LEU A 207 0.22 3.92 6.22
CA LEU A 207 -0.96 4.00 7.07
C LEU A 207 -1.93 2.91 6.55
N THR A 208 -2.52 2.13 7.45
CA THR A 208 -3.46 1.06 7.08
C THR A 208 -4.89 1.58 6.99
N LEU A 209 -5.42 1.76 5.77
CA LEU A 209 -6.81 2.12 5.47
C LEU A 209 -7.15 3.59 5.75
N ALA A 210 -7.12 4.41 4.70
CA ALA A 210 -7.81 5.70 4.72
C ALA A 210 -9.25 5.49 4.21
N LEU A 211 -10.24 5.75 5.07
CA LEU A 211 -11.66 5.68 4.72
C LEU A 211 -12.19 7.09 4.44
N GLY A 212 -12.36 7.40 3.16
CA GLY A 212 -12.91 8.67 2.69
C GLY A 212 -14.40 8.57 2.36
N GLY A 213 -15.22 9.55 2.73
CA GLY A 213 -16.62 9.57 2.29
C GLY A 213 -17.47 10.68 2.91
N VAL A 214 -18.68 10.89 2.38
CA VAL A 214 -19.63 11.91 2.84
C VAL A 214 -20.06 11.69 4.31
N PRO A 215 -20.50 12.74 5.03
CA PRO A 215 -21.14 12.58 6.34
C PRO A 215 -22.29 11.55 6.29
N GLY A 216 -22.49 10.76 7.35
CA GLY A 216 -23.56 9.75 7.42
C GLY A 216 -23.32 8.43 6.65
N ILE A 217 -22.21 8.31 5.91
CA ILE A 217 -21.86 7.08 5.16
C ILE A 217 -21.41 5.91 6.06
N GLY A 218 -21.12 6.15 7.34
CA GLY A 218 -20.73 5.12 8.29
C GLY A 218 -19.23 4.95 8.53
N LYS A 219 -18.41 6.02 8.35
CA LYS A 219 -16.97 5.99 8.66
C LYS A 219 -16.69 5.60 10.12
N THR A 220 -17.23 6.36 11.07
CA THR A 220 -17.13 6.08 12.52
C THR A 220 -17.65 4.69 12.88
N GLN A 221 -18.69 4.22 12.19
CA GLN A 221 -19.26 2.88 12.36
C GLN A 221 -18.27 1.78 11.96
N ILE A 222 -17.56 1.96 10.85
CA ILE A 222 -16.47 1.05 10.45
C ILE A 222 -15.31 1.13 11.44
N GLY A 223 -14.94 2.34 11.90
CA GLY A 223 -13.90 2.51 12.93
C GLY A 223 -14.23 1.74 14.21
N ILE A 224 -15.43 1.92 14.76
CA ILE A 224 -15.88 1.19 15.95
C ILE A 224 -15.91 -0.32 15.71
N GLN A 225 -16.41 -0.77 14.55
CA GLN A 225 -16.42 -2.20 14.21
C GLN A 225 -15.02 -2.79 14.19
N LEU A 226 -14.01 -2.08 13.68
CA LEU A 226 -12.62 -2.53 13.67
C LEU A 226 -12.03 -2.58 15.08
N ALA A 227 -12.34 -1.60 15.93
CA ALA A 227 -11.92 -1.57 17.33
C ALA A 227 -12.47 -2.75 18.15
N VAL A 228 -13.68 -3.21 17.81
CA VAL A 228 -14.27 -4.43 18.39
C VAL A 228 -13.65 -5.69 17.78
N ASN A 229 -13.55 -5.76 16.45
CA ASN A 229 -13.13 -6.97 15.74
C ASN A 229 -11.68 -7.37 16.00
N VAL A 230 -10.77 -6.42 16.27
CA VAL A 230 -9.37 -6.72 16.57
C VAL A 230 -9.21 -7.64 17.79
N GLN A 231 -10.20 -7.61 18.70
CA GLN A 231 -10.19 -8.35 19.95
C GLN A 231 -10.77 -9.77 19.81
N ILE A 232 -11.37 -10.08 18.65
CA ILE A 232 -11.86 -11.42 18.34
C ILE A 232 -10.68 -12.40 18.45
N PRO A 233 -10.82 -13.55 19.14
CA PRO A 233 -9.73 -14.51 19.25
C PRO A 233 -9.32 -15.08 17.89
N GLN A 234 -8.05 -15.50 17.79
CA GLN A 234 -7.50 -16.07 16.54
C GLN A 234 -8.26 -17.32 16.06
N GLY A 235 -8.80 -18.14 16.97
CA GLY A 235 -9.62 -19.31 16.62
C GLY A 235 -10.95 -18.95 15.92
N TYR A 236 -11.40 -17.70 16.03
CA TYR A 236 -12.53 -17.14 15.31
C TYR A 236 -12.08 -16.13 14.23
N GLY A 237 -10.78 -16.20 13.87
CA GLY A 237 -10.10 -15.43 12.84
C GLY A 237 -9.82 -13.96 13.14
N GLY A 238 -9.94 -13.53 14.40
CA GLY A 238 -9.47 -12.20 14.82
C GLY A 238 -8.00 -12.17 15.21
N LEU A 239 -7.58 -11.11 15.88
CA LEU A 239 -6.19 -10.92 16.32
C LEU A 239 -5.98 -11.08 17.83
N GLY A 240 -7.05 -11.16 18.62
CA GLY A 240 -7.00 -11.20 20.09
C GLY A 240 -6.30 -10.00 20.73
N GLY A 241 -6.23 -8.87 20.02
CA GLY A 241 -5.48 -7.68 20.43
C GLY A 241 -6.36 -6.56 20.98
N LYS A 242 -5.73 -5.49 21.48
CA LYS A 242 -6.38 -4.25 21.94
C LYS A 242 -6.41 -3.18 20.85
N ALA A 243 -7.28 -2.19 21.02
CA ALA A 243 -7.41 -1.05 20.11
C ALA A 243 -7.05 0.27 20.79
N ILE A 244 -6.43 1.18 20.05
CA ILE A 244 -6.39 2.61 20.38
C ILE A 244 -7.39 3.32 19.46
N TYR A 245 -8.25 4.17 20.04
CA TYR A 245 -9.19 4.99 19.29
C TYR A 245 -8.99 6.47 19.64
N ILE A 246 -8.63 7.27 18.65
CA ILE A 246 -8.39 8.71 18.77
C ILE A 246 -9.58 9.44 18.15
N ASP A 247 -10.39 10.06 18.99
CA ASP A 247 -11.59 10.78 18.58
C ASP A 247 -11.36 12.30 18.62
N THR A 248 -11.25 12.88 17.43
CA THR A 248 -11.11 14.32 17.20
C THR A 248 -12.47 15.00 16.99
N GLU A 249 -13.50 14.28 16.54
CA GLU A 249 -14.81 14.85 16.21
C GLU A 249 -15.79 14.83 17.39
N GLY A 250 -15.63 13.86 18.30
CA GLY A 250 -16.50 13.66 19.47
C GLY A 250 -17.68 12.74 19.15
N SER A 251 -17.58 12.00 18.04
CA SER A 251 -18.64 11.14 17.52
C SER A 251 -18.58 9.71 18.04
N PHE A 252 -17.59 9.36 18.87
CA PHE A 252 -17.49 8.05 19.47
C PHE A 252 -18.57 7.85 20.54
N MET A 253 -19.44 6.86 20.34
CA MET A 253 -20.53 6.54 21.26
C MET A 253 -20.31 5.17 21.91
N VAL A 254 -20.24 5.14 23.23
CA VAL A 254 -19.97 3.93 24.02
C VAL A 254 -21.10 2.91 23.85
N GLU A 255 -22.35 3.35 23.85
CA GLU A 255 -23.52 2.51 23.61
C GLU A 255 -23.43 1.82 22.26
N ARG A 256 -22.81 2.50 21.27
CA ARG A 256 -22.64 1.93 19.95
C ARG A 256 -21.59 0.83 19.91
N VAL A 257 -20.51 0.98 20.69
CA VAL A 257 -19.50 -0.07 20.89
C VAL A 257 -20.16 -1.30 21.53
N LEU A 258 -20.97 -1.10 22.58
CA LEU A 258 -21.70 -2.17 23.26
C LEU A 258 -22.57 -2.97 22.30
N GLN A 259 -23.41 -2.30 21.50
CA GLN A 259 -24.27 -2.96 20.52
C GLN A 259 -23.48 -3.83 19.52
N ILE A 260 -22.34 -3.32 19.05
CA ILE A 260 -21.49 -4.05 18.10
C ILE A 260 -20.76 -5.21 18.80
N ALA A 261 -20.35 -5.03 20.05
CA ALA A 261 -19.70 -6.04 20.88
C ALA A 261 -20.66 -7.21 21.21
N GLU A 262 -21.88 -6.91 21.64
CA GLU A 262 -22.95 -7.88 21.89
C GLU A 262 -23.23 -8.71 20.64
N ALA A 263 -23.47 -8.05 19.51
CA ALA A 263 -23.68 -8.73 18.24
C ALA A 263 -22.47 -9.58 17.81
N CYS A 264 -21.24 -9.13 18.09
CA CYS A 264 -20.04 -9.89 17.79
C CYS A 264 -19.93 -11.17 18.64
N ILE A 265 -20.30 -11.10 19.93
CA ILE A 265 -20.28 -12.24 20.84
C ILE A 265 -21.35 -13.26 20.45
N GLU A 266 -22.57 -12.80 20.16
CA GLU A 266 -23.63 -13.64 19.59
C GLU A 266 -23.17 -14.31 18.29
N ASP A 267 -22.49 -13.55 17.43
CA ASP A 267 -22.00 -14.07 16.15
C ASP A 267 -20.97 -15.20 16.34
N MET A 268 -20.12 -15.12 17.37
CA MET A 268 -19.16 -16.18 17.72
C MET A 268 -19.83 -17.41 18.35
N ALA A 269 -20.84 -17.21 19.21
CA ALA A 269 -21.58 -18.29 19.85
C ALA A 269 -22.41 -19.12 18.85
N GLU A 270 -23.02 -18.47 17.85
CA GLU A 270 -23.69 -19.18 16.76
C GLU A 270 -22.69 -19.99 15.92
N TYR A 271 -21.49 -19.46 15.69
CA TYR A 271 -20.45 -20.15 14.92
C TYR A 271 -19.96 -21.43 15.61
N SER A 272 -19.76 -21.41 16.93
CA SER A 272 -19.35 -22.60 17.69
C SER A 272 -20.39 -23.72 17.61
N ASN A 273 -21.69 -23.37 17.60
CA ASN A 273 -22.77 -24.36 17.49
C ASN A 273 -22.80 -25.10 16.15
N HIS A 274 -22.33 -24.48 15.07
CA HIS A 274 -22.36 -25.07 13.72
C HIS A 274 -21.19 -26.01 13.39
N PHE A 275 -20.03 -25.87 14.06
CA PHE A 275 -18.79 -26.59 13.72
C PHE A 275 -18.38 -27.67 14.75
N HIS A 276 -19.28 -28.06 15.64
CA HIS A 276 -19.05 -28.92 16.81
C HIS A 276 -18.66 -30.40 16.55
N LYS A 277 -18.02 -30.75 15.43
CA LYS A 277 -17.55 -32.13 15.21
C LYS A 277 -16.04 -32.37 15.37
N ASP A 278 -15.14 -31.41 15.11
CA ASP A 278 -13.70 -31.76 15.07
C ASP A 278 -12.70 -30.77 15.71
N LEU A 279 -13.14 -29.69 16.36
CA LEU A 279 -12.23 -28.76 17.06
C LEU A 279 -12.68 -28.57 18.50
N GLN A 280 -11.77 -28.77 19.45
CA GLN A 280 -11.91 -28.31 20.85
C GLN A 280 -12.01 -26.77 20.83
N ALA A 281 -13.18 -26.24 20.52
CA ALA A 281 -13.44 -24.81 20.56
C ALA A 281 -13.38 -24.39 22.03
N CYS A 282 -12.41 -23.55 22.38
CA CYS A 282 -12.36 -22.88 23.67
C CYS A 282 -13.70 -22.16 23.88
N GLU A 283 -14.43 -22.49 24.95
CA GLU A 283 -15.55 -21.68 25.43
C GLU A 283 -14.98 -20.31 25.83
N VAL A 284 -15.11 -19.32 24.95
CA VAL A 284 -14.73 -17.96 25.27
C VAL A 284 -15.93 -17.30 25.93
N LYS A 285 -15.98 -17.32 27.27
CA LYS A 285 -16.85 -16.42 28.05
C LYS A 285 -16.35 -14.99 27.91
N MET A 286 -16.62 -14.35 26.76
CA MET A 286 -16.35 -12.94 26.54
C MET A 286 -17.60 -12.14 26.89
N HIS A 287 -17.47 -11.15 27.77
CA HIS A 287 -18.55 -10.21 28.08
C HIS A 287 -18.32 -8.89 27.32
N PRO A 288 -19.37 -8.16 26.87
CA PRO A 288 -19.20 -6.90 26.15
C PRO A 288 -18.32 -5.88 26.89
N ASN A 289 -18.39 -5.84 28.22
CA ASN A 289 -17.55 -4.96 29.05
C ASN A 289 -16.05 -5.22 28.91
N ASN A 290 -15.63 -6.48 28.74
CA ASN A 290 -14.23 -6.80 28.47
C ASN A 290 -13.75 -6.20 27.15
N ILE A 291 -14.64 -6.09 26.15
CA ILE A 291 -14.32 -5.45 24.87
C ILE A 291 -14.07 -3.96 25.06
N LEU A 292 -14.87 -3.29 25.89
CA LEU A 292 -14.72 -1.87 26.19
C LEU A 292 -13.43 -1.56 26.94
N GLU A 293 -13.08 -2.35 27.95
CA GLU A 293 -11.85 -2.20 28.73
C GLU A 293 -10.58 -2.29 27.88
N ASN A 294 -10.68 -2.96 26.73
CA ASN A 294 -9.59 -3.19 25.78
C ASN A 294 -9.54 -2.15 24.63
N ILE A 295 -10.37 -1.10 24.69
CA ILE A 295 -10.32 0.05 23.77
C ILE A 295 -9.78 1.25 24.53
N PHE A 296 -8.53 1.63 24.24
CA PHE A 296 -7.91 2.83 24.76
C PHE A 296 -8.43 4.05 23.99
N TYR A 297 -9.36 4.78 24.58
CA TYR A 297 -9.99 5.94 23.99
C TYR A 297 -9.27 7.25 24.35
N PHE A 298 -8.97 8.07 23.34
CA PHE A 298 -8.38 9.40 23.50
C PHE A 298 -9.27 10.44 22.81
N ARG A 299 -9.88 11.33 23.59
CA ARG A 299 -10.52 12.55 23.07
C ARG A 299 -9.45 13.60 22.82
N VAL A 300 -9.43 14.15 21.60
CA VAL A 300 -8.49 15.21 21.21
C VAL A 300 -9.27 16.45 20.84
N CYS A 301 -8.99 17.56 21.50
CA CYS A 301 -9.73 18.82 21.38
C CYS A 301 -9.00 19.89 20.55
N SER A 302 -7.75 19.65 20.14
CA SER A 302 -6.98 20.57 19.31
C SER A 302 -5.92 19.86 18.47
N TYR A 303 -5.42 20.52 17.41
CA TYR A 303 -4.34 19.95 16.59
C TYR A 303 -3.02 19.81 17.37
N THR A 304 -2.78 20.65 18.39
CA THR A 304 -1.59 20.57 19.26
C THR A 304 -1.66 19.36 20.18
N GLU A 305 -2.82 19.09 20.79
CA GLU A 305 -3.08 17.84 21.53
C GLU A 305 -2.92 16.62 20.63
N GLN A 306 -3.40 16.70 19.38
CA GLN A 306 -3.26 15.62 18.41
C GLN A 306 -1.79 15.28 18.16
N ILE A 307 -0.95 16.29 17.93
CA ILE A 307 0.50 16.10 17.71
C ILE A 307 1.17 15.55 18.98
N ALA A 308 0.83 16.09 20.15
CA ALA A 308 1.39 15.63 21.43
C ALA A 308 1.04 14.16 21.71
N LEU A 309 -0.21 13.76 21.48
CA LEU A 309 -0.65 12.38 21.62
C LEU A 309 0.12 11.46 20.66
N ILE A 310 0.23 11.83 19.38
CA ILE A 310 0.96 11.03 18.39
C ILE A 310 2.44 10.84 18.76
N ASN A 311 3.07 11.85 19.36
CA ASN A 311 4.43 11.72 19.89
C ASN A 311 4.51 10.77 21.08
N TYR A 312 3.47 10.73 21.91
CA TYR A 312 3.38 9.86 23.08
C TYR A 312 3.06 8.40 22.73
N LEU A 313 2.41 8.14 21.59
CA LEU A 313 1.97 6.79 21.19
C LEU A 313 3.11 5.75 21.13
N ASP A 314 4.34 6.13 20.75
CA ASP A 314 5.47 5.19 20.72
C ASP A 314 5.72 4.58 22.11
N LYS A 315 5.77 5.43 23.14
CA LYS A 315 5.91 5.00 24.53
C LYS A 315 4.69 4.21 25.00
N PHE A 316 3.48 4.70 24.69
CA PHE A 316 2.24 4.05 25.11
C PHE A 316 2.12 2.62 24.56
N VAL A 317 2.43 2.41 23.27
CA VAL A 317 2.39 1.09 22.64
C VAL A 317 3.51 0.17 23.14
N MET A 318 4.67 0.72 23.52
CA MET A 318 5.72 -0.07 24.20
C MET A 318 5.25 -0.65 25.53
N GLU A 319 4.47 0.11 26.29
CA GLU A 319 3.87 -0.30 27.57
C GLU A 319 2.66 -1.23 27.35
N ASN A 320 1.97 -1.11 26.21
CA ASN A 320 0.76 -1.87 25.87
C ASN A 320 0.95 -2.72 24.60
N LYS A 321 1.82 -3.74 24.67
CA LYS A 321 2.21 -4.59 23.51
C LYS A 321 1.06 -5.38 22.87
N GLU A 322 -0.08 -5.47 23.54
CA GLU A 322 -1.29 -6.13 23.05
C GLU A 322 -2.05 -5.28 22.02
N VAL A 323 -1.72 -3.99 21.86
CA VAL A 323 -2.34 -3.13 20.86
C VAL A 323 -2.00 -3.63 19.45
N LYS A 324 -3.04 -3.89 18.65
CA LYS A 324 -2.90 -4.35 17.24
C LYS A 324 -3.50 -3.38 16.24
N ILE A 325 -4.26 -2.38 16.69
CA ILE A 325 -4.85 -1.37 15.82
C ILE A 325 -4.89 0.00 16.50
N ILE A 326 -4.61 1.05 15.73
CA ILE A 326 -4.82 2.45 16.08
C ILE A 326 -5.83 3.02 15.08
N ILE A 327 -6.91 3.63 15.54
CA ILE A 327 -7.94 4.26 14.71
C ILE A 327 -7.97 5.75 15.03
N VAL A 328 -8.01 6.60 13.99
CA VAL A 328 -8.07 8.06 14.12
C VAL A 328 -9.31 8.60 13.41
N ASP A 329 -10.25 9.16 14.17
CA ASP A 329 -11.54 9.67 13.68
C ASP A 329 -11.72 11.17 13.96
N SER A 330 -11.53 12.08 13.00
CA SER A 330 -10.72 11.98 11.79
C SER A 330 -9.42 12.75 11.98
N VAL A 331 -8.34 12.34 11.32
CA VAL A 331 -7.05 13.07 11.40
C VAL A 331 -7.14 14.55 10.99
N THR A 332 -8.16 14.90 10.21
CA THR A 332 -8.32 16.22 9.60
C THR A 332 -9.13 17.22 10.38
N PHE A 333 -9.93 16.81 11.37
CA PHE A 333 -10.97 17.66 11.93
C PHE A 333 -10.41 19.03 12.39
N HIS A 334 -9.35 19.00 13.20
CA HIS A 334 -8.67 20.19 13.74
C HIS A 334 -7.82 20.97 12.73
N PHE A 335 -7.61 20.44 11.52
CA PHE A 335 -6.86 21.11 10.46
C PHE A 335 -7.75 21.79 9.44
N ARG A 336 -9.07 21.55 9.48
CA ARG A 336 -10.05 22.14 8.55
C ARG A 336 -10.64 23.44 9.04
N GLN A 337 -10.85 23.56 10.35
CA GLN A 337 -11.41 24.75 10.97
C GLN A 337 -10.28 25.71 11.33
N ASP A 338 -10.35 26.95 10.86
CA ASP A 338 -9.51 28.08 11.28
C ASP A 338 -7.98 27.87 11.16
N PHE A 339 -7.54 27.05 10.20
CA PHE A 339 -6.12 26.83 9.91
C PHE A 339 -5.68 27.65 8.69
N GLU A 340 -5.21 28.87 8.91
CA GLU A 340 -4.86 29.82 7.83
C GLU A 340 -3.62 29.38 7.02
N ASP A 341 -2.60 28.84 7.70
CA ASP A 341 -1.35 28.44 7.06
C ASP A 341 -1.44 27.03 6.44
N MET A 342 -1.82 26.97 5.17
CA MET A 342 -1.92 25.72 4.42
C MET A 342 -0.58 24.98 4.25
N ALA A 343 0.55 25.70 4.25
CA ALA A 343 1.87 25.08 4.14
C ALA A 343 2.23 24.37 5.45
N LEU A 344 2.04 25.06 6.59
CA LEU A 344 2.21 24.46 7.92
C LEU A 344 1.25 23.29 8.13
N ARG A 345 -0.02 23.42 7.74
CA ARG A 345 -1.00 22.32 7.79
C ARG A 345 -0.49 21.10 7.05
N THR A 346 -0.01 21.28 5.82
CA THR A 346 0.48 20.19 4.99
C THR A 346 1.68 19.52 5.66
N ARG A 347 2.63 20.31 6.18
CA ARG A 347 3.79 19.79 6.91
C ARG A 347 3.42 18.98 8.15
N LEU A 348 2.58 19.56 9.02
CA LEU A 348 2.16 18.91 10.26
C LEU A 348 1.40 17.62 10.01
N LEU A 349 0.50 17.64 9.01
CA LEU A 349 -0.15 16.43 8.57
C LEU A 349 0.93 15.40 8.21
N SER A 350 1.84 15.69 7.29
CA SER A 350 2.82 14.70 6.80
C SER A 350 3.70 14.12 7.90
N GLU A 351 4.13 14.96 8.84
CA GLU A 351 4.83 14.54 10.06
C GLU A 351 4.01 13.56 10.92
N MET A 352 2.70 13.72 10.98
CA MET A 352 1.82 12.75 11.67
C MET A 352 1.71 11.44 10.88
N ALA A 353 1.55 11.48 9.55
CA ALA A 353 1.56 10.26 8.74
C ALA A 353 2.85 9.45 8.96
N LEU A 354 3.99 10.15 8.95
CA LEU A 354 5.32 9.65 9.31
C LEU A 354 5.35 8.84 10.59
N LYS A 355 4.85 9.44 11.67
CA LYS A 355 4.89 8.85 12.99
C LYS A 355 4.01 7.62 13.05
N PHE A 356 2.79 7.70 12.55
CA PHE A 356 1.90 6.54 12.48
C PHE A 356 2.49 5.37 11.71
N MET A 357 3.20 5.67 10.63
CA MET A 357 3.83 4.67 9.82
C MET A 357 5.01 3.97 10.50
N LYS A 358 5.84 4.77 11.18
CA LYS A 358 6.89 4.26 12.05
C LYS A 358 6.31 3.37 13.15
N LEU A 359 5.19 3.75 13.77
CA LEU A 359 4.48 2.94 14.76
C LEU A 359 3.98 1.63 14.15
N ALA A 360 3.29 1.68 13.01
CA ALA A 360 2.77 0.51 12.31
C ALA A 360 3.86 -0.53 12.04
N LYS A 361 5.00 -0.08 11.50
CA LYS A 361 6.14 -0.94 11.19
C LYS A 361 6.85 -1.46 12.46
N LYS A 362 7.12 -0.58 13.43
CA LYS A 362 7.86 -0.91 14.64
C LYS A 362 7.12 -1.93 15.52
N PHE A 363 5.79 -1.81 15.61
CA PHE A 363 4.98 -2.63 16.50
C PHE A 363 4.12 -3.67 15.78
N CYS A 364 4.23 -3.78 14.45
CA CYS A 364 3.43 -4.68 13.63
C CYS A 364 1.93 -4.55 13.94
N LEU A 365 1.44 -3.31 13.88
CA LEU A 365 0.04 -2.95 14.12
C LEU A 365 -0.56 -2.24 12.91
N ALA A 366 -1.88 -2.21 12.81
CA ALA A 366 -2.61 -1.46 11.78
C ALA A 366 -2.91 -0.02 12.25
N VAL A 367 -2.79 0.98 11.37
CA VAL A 367 -3.22 2.35 11.64
C VAL A 367 -4.29 2.82 10.67
N VAL A 368 -5.54 2.89 11.12
CA VAL A 368 -6.73 3.28 10.35
C VAL A 368 -7.04 4.75 10.52
N MET A 369 -7.14 5.47 9.40
CA MET A 369 -7.52 6.87 9.39
C MET A 369 -8.89 7.03 8.75
N LEU A 370 -9.82 7.59 9.50
CA LEU A 370 -11.06 8.06 8.95
C LEU A 370 -10.82 9.48 8.42
N ASN A 371 -11.30 9.75 7.21
CA ASN A 371 -11.15 11.05 6.56
C ASN A 371 -12.49 11.48 6.01
N GLN A 372 -12.87 12.73 6.22
CA GLN A 372 -14.07 13.27 5.62
C GLN A 372 -13.78 13.86 4.23
N VAL A 373 -14.81 14.00 3.39
CA VAL A 373 -14.73 14.74 2.12
C VAL A 373 -14.84 16.26 2.36
N THR A 374 -14.32 17.05 1.44
CA THR A 374 -14.46 18.51 1.31
C THR A 374 -14.75 18.86 -0.14
N THR A 375 -15.25 20.06 -0.40
CA THR A 375 -15.39 20.58 -1.76
C THR A 375 -14.14 21.36 -2.16
N LYS A 376 -13.63 21.12 -3.38
CA LYS A 376 -12.60 21.94 -4.02
C LYS A 376 -13.20 22.56 -5.26
N PHE A 377 -12.98 23.85 -5.44
CA PHE A 377 -13.41 24.57 -6.64
C PHE A 377 -12.35 24.42 -7.72
N ILE A 378 -12.71 23.81 -8.85
CA ILE A 378 -11.83 23.58 -10.00
C ILE A 378 -12.61 24.01 -11.25
N GLU A 379 -12.04 24.95 -12.01
CA GLU A 379 -12.53 25.36 -13.34
C GLU A 379 -14.04 25.68 -13.38
N GLY A 380 -14.54 26.45 -12.41
CA GLY A 380 -15.96 26.84 -12.40
C GLY A 380 -16.90 25.82 -11.76
N SER A 381 -16.39 24.66 -11.30
CA SER A 381 -17.20 23.60 -10.69
C SER A 381 -16.71 23.24 -9.28
N PHE A 382 -17.64 22.91 -8.39
CA PHE A 382 -17.31 22.33 -7.08
C PHE A 382 -17.24 20.82 -7.20
N GLN A 383 -16.06 20.25 -6.96
CA GLN A 383 -15.86 18.79 -6.92
C GLN A 383 -15.63 18.33 -5.48
N LEU A 384 -16.20 17.18 -5.12
CA LEU A 384 -15.90 16.50 -3.86
C LEU A 384 -14.50 15.90 -3.94
N THR A 385 -13.64 16.26 -2.99
CA THR A 385 -12.31 15.69 -2.80
C THR A 385 -12.12 15.26 -1.36
N LEU A 386 -11.09 14.46 -1.07
CA LEU A 386 -10.73 14.17 0.32
C LEU A 386 -9.99 15.37 0.92
N ALA A 387 -10.29 15.71 2.17
CA ALA A 387 -9.75 16.94 2.76
C ALA A 387 -8.26 16.91 3.08
N LEU A 388 -7.63 15.75 2.96
CA LEU A 388 -6.19 15.62 3.11
C LEU A 388 -5.44 15.95 1.80
N GLY A 389 -6.18 16.24 0.72
CA GLY A 389 -5.60 16.57 -0.58
C GLY A 389 -4.89 15.39 -1.24
N ASP A 390 -4.32 15.66 -2.41
CA ASP A 390 -3.61 14.64 -3.19
C ASP A 390 -2.31 14.22 -2.50
N SER A 391 -1.64 15.14 -1.81
CA SER A 391 -0.35 14.93 -1.15
C SER A 391 -0.40 13.83 -0.06
N TRP A 392 -1.54 13.70 0.63
CA TRP A 392 -1.79 12.61 1.59
C TRP A 392 -2.23 11.29 0.97
N SER A 393 -2.80 11.30 -0.24
CA SER A 393 -3.19 10.05 -0.92
C SER A 393 -1.98 9.15 -1.22
N HIS A 394 -0.80 9.77 -1.27
CA HIS A 394 0.48 9.09 -1.29
C HIS A 394 0.64 8.25 -0.02
N SER A 395 0.27 8.75 1.17
CA SER A 395 0.56 8.15 2.48
C SER A 395 -0.11 6.85 2.81
N CYS A 396 -1.38 6.65 2.47
CA CYS A 396 -2.03 5.38 2.78
C CYS A 396 -1.59 4.27 1.81
N THR A 397 -1.32 3.06 2.35
CA THR A 397 -1.06 1.86 1.53
C THR A 397 -2.32 1.39 0.83
N ASN A 398 -3.43 1.35 1.58
CA ASN A 398 -4.75 1.03 1.07
C ASN A 398 -5.67 2.23 1.26
N ARG A 399 -6.42 2.59 0.21
CA ARG A 399 -7.41 3.67 0.23
C ARG A 399 -8.76 3.13 -0.20
N ILE A 400 -9.75 3.32 0.67
CA ILE A 400 -11.14 2.94 0.40
C ILE A 400 -12.00 4.20 0.38
N ILE A 401 -12.75 4.36 -0.70
CA ILE A 401 -13.74 5.42 -0.85
C ILE A 401 -15.13 4.83 -0.56
N LEU A 402 -15.83 5.45 0.38
CA LEU A 402 -17.20 5.14 0.75
C LEU A 402 -18.14 6.14 0.11
N PHE A 403 -19.14 5.65 -0.61
CA PHE A 403 -20.08 6.49 -1.35
C PHE A 403 -21.49 5.87 -1.35
N TRP A 404 -22.49 6.72 -1.57
CA TRP A 404 -23.86 6.27 -1.81
C TRP A 404 -24.04 5.95 -3.29
N ASN A 405 -24.64 4.79 -3.58
CA ASN A 405 -25.12 4.44 -4.89
C ASN A 405 -26.64 4.22 -4.79
N GLY A 406 -27.41 5.24 -5.17
CA GLY A 406 -28.84 5.30 -4.83
C GLY A 406 -29.04 5.28 -3.31
N ASN A 407 -29.78 4.28 -2.83
CA ASN A 407 -30.08 4.09 -1.40
C ASN A 407 -29.13 3.09 -0.70
N GLU A 408 -28.12 2.57 -1.41
CA GLU A 408 -27.15 1.61 -0.87
C GLU A 408 -25.79 2.26 -0.64
N ARG A 409 -25.08 1.81 0.40
CA ARG A 409 -23.70 2.26 0.65
C ARG A 409 -22.74 1.33 -0.06
N HIS A 410 -21.72 1.88 -0.69
CA HIS A 410 -20.67 1.15 -1.37
C HIS A 410 -19.30 1.56 -0.86
N ALA A 411 -18.40 0.59 -0.81
CA ALA A 411 -16.97 0.79 -0.63
C ALA A 411 -16.26 0.52 -1.96
N PHE A 412 -15.30 1.34 -2.35
CA PHE A 412 -14.47 1.17 -3.53
C PHE A 412 -12.99 1.22 -3.16
N ILE A 413 -12.20 0.26 -3.64
CA ILE A 413 -10.75 0.25 -3.48
C ILE A 413 -10.13 1.18 -4.52
N ASP A 414 -9.83 2.40 -4.09
CA ASP A 414 -9.19 3.44 -4.91
C ASP A 414 -7.69 3.18 -5.07
N LYS A 415 -7.05 2.65 -4.03
CA LYS A 415 -5.62 2.35 -4.03
C LYS A 415 -5.35 1.09 -3.22
N SER A 416 -4.62 0.14 -3.81
CA SER A 416 -4.04 -0.99 -3.10
C SER A 416 -2.84 -1.55 -3.89
N PRO A 417 -1.73 -1.93 -3.23
CA PRO A 417 -0.61 -2.60 -3.89
C PRO A 417 -0.88 -4.09 -4.15
N SER A 418 -1.80 -4.71 -3.41
CA SER A 418 -2.07 -6.15 -3.48
C SER A 418 -3.42 -6.49 -4.10
N LEU A 419 -4.37 -5.56 -4.08
CA LEU A 419 -5.74 -5.79 -4.54
C LEU A 419 -6.04 -5.03 -5.84
N LYS A 420 -6.81 -5.67 -6.72
CA LYS A 420 -7.42 -5.01 -7.88
C LYS A 420 -8.47 -4.00 -7.40
N SER A 421 -8.64 -2.91 -8.14
CA SER A 421 -9.75 -1.98 -7.91
C SER A 421 -11.08 -2.72 -8.03
N ALA A 422 -11.90 -2.62 -6.99
CA ALA A 422 -13.18 -3.30 -6.88
C ALA A 422 -14.14 -2.47 -6.01
N SER A 423 -15.44 -2.65 -6.21
CA SER A 423 -16.47 -2.08 -5.36
C SER A 423 -17.36 -3.17 -4.75
N ALA A 424 -17.76 -2.97 -3.50
CA ALA A 424 -18.69 -3.85 -2.79
C ALA A 424 -19.73 -3.03 -2.00
N PRO A 425 -21.01 -3.44 -2.04
CA PRO A 425 -22.03 -2.81 -1.21
C PRO A 425 -21.92 -3.26 0.26
N TYR A 426 -22.31 -2.40 1.19
CA TYR A 426 -22.38 -2.70 2.61
C TYR A 426 -23.56 -2.00 3.29
N SER A 427 -23.95 -2.50 4.45
CA SER A 427 -25.02 -1.95 5.27
C SER A 427 -24.54 -1.64 6.68
N VAL A 428 -25.07 -0.56 7.26
CA VAL A 428 -24.85 -0.19 8.66
C VAL A 428 -26.12 -0.56 9.42
N THR A 429 -26.02 -1.53 10.34
CA THR A 429 -27.16 -2.08 11.10
C THR A 429 -26.91 -1.95 12.60
N SER A 430 -27.87 -2.25 13.46
CA SER A 430 -27.65 -2.31 14.93
C SER A 430 -26.52 -3.29 15.30
N ARG A 431 -26.33 -4.36 14.53
CA ARG A 431 -25.25 -5.35 14.72
C ARG A 431 -23.88 -4.90 14.19
N GLY A 432 -23.80 -3.71 13.59
CA GLY A 432 -22.59 -3.16 12.98
C GLY A 432 -22.59 -3.19 11.44
N ILE A 433 -21.41 -3.32 10.82
CA ILE A 433 -21.27 -3.36 9.36
C ILE A 433 -21.61 -4.77 8.84
N ARG A 434 -22.50 -4.87 7.84
CA ARG A 434 -23.00 -6.14 7.29
C ARG A 434 -23.09 -6.12 5.76
N ASN A 435 -23.22 -7.30 5.16
CA ASN A 435 -23.52 -7.43 3.73
C ASN A 435 -24.89 -6.82 3.42
N SER A 436 -25.04 -6.20 2.26
CA SER A 436 -26.35 -5.66 1.83
C SER A 436 -27.30 -6.76 1.33
N THR A 437 -26.77 -7.84 0.74
CA THR A 437 -27.56 -8.84 -0.01
C THR A 437 -27.62 -10.23 0.64
N SER A 438 -26.90 -10.48 1.75
CA SER A 438 -26.91 -11.79 2.42
C SER A 438 -27.02 -11.67 3.94
N SER A 439 -27.82 -12.56 4.54
CA SER A 439 -27.88 -12.79 5.99
C SER A 439 -26.74 -13.66 6.50
N CYS A 440 -25.96 -14.27 5.59
CA CYS A 440 -24.90 -15.20 5.92
C CYS A 440 -23.58 -14.47 6.23
N LYS A 441 -23.04 -14.81 7.41
CA LYS A 441 -21.91 -14.19 8.11
C LYS A 441 -20.59 -14.42 7.37
N ARG A 442 -19.69 -13.43 7.43
CA ARG A 442 -18.24 -13.52 7.20
C ARG A 442 -17.83 -14.57 6.14
N ILE A 443 -17.61 -14.13 4.91
CA ILE A 443 -17.04 -15.00 3.85
C ILE A 443 -15.74 -15.60 4.38
N LYS A 444 -15.70 -16.94 4.46
CA LYS A 444 -14.54 -17.82 4.73
C LYS A 444 -13.36 -17.15 5.45
N MET A 445 -13.24 -17.38 6.75
CA MET A 445 -11.93 -17.33 7.40
C MET A 445 -11.26 -18.68 7.10
N MET A 446 -10.59 -18.75 5.94
CA MET A 446 -9.61 -19.80 5.66
C MET A 446 -8.28 -19.40 6.26
#